data_AF-A0A733LMI2-F1
#
_entry.id   AF-A0A733LMI2-F1
#
_cell.length_a   1.000
_cell.length_b   1.000
_cell.length_c   1.000
_cell.angle_alpha   90.00
_cell.angle_beta   90.00
_cell.angle_gamma   90.00
#
_symmetry.space_group_name_H-M   'P 1'
#
loop_
_entity.id
_entity.type
_entity.pdbx_description
1 polymer ?
#
loop_
_entity_poly.entity_id
_entity_poly.type
_entity_poly.pdbx_seq_one_letter_code
_entity_poly.pdbx_strand_id
1 'polypeptide(L)'
;SIDEVEKEILNRYDIKRESSFIISAENYIVPIIGECGHDFNAVVICEYDKKPYVQFIDSWKTSNILPSLQEIKKHFSSSGEFYVRAYDEKHD
;
A
#
# COMPACT_ATOMS: atom_id res chain seq x y z
N SER A 1 11.27 0.04 -0.33
CA SER A 1 10.62 1.37 -0.27
C SER A 1 9.17 1.27 -0.69
N ILE A 2 8.34 2.29 -0.43
CA ILE A 2 6.93 2.27 -0.86
C ILE A 2 6.76 2.31 -2.40
N ASP A 3 7.75 2.83 -3.14
CA ASP A 3 7.80 2.71 -4.61
C ASP A 3 7.95 1.25 -5.05
N GLU A 4 8.78 0.47 -4.37
CA GLU A 4 8.98 -0.95 -4.65
C GLU A 4 7.71 -1.75 -4.32
N VAL A 5 6.97 -1.34 -3.28
CA VAL A 5 5.65 -1.91 -2.94
C VAL A 5 4.65 -1.67 -4.08
N GLU A 6 4.53 -0.44 -4.59
CA GLU A 6 3.66 -0.14 -5.73
C GLU A 6 4.02 -1.00 -6.95
N LYS A 7 5.31 -1.07 -7.28
CA LYS A 7 5.82 -1.88 -8.40
C LYS A 7 5.49 -3.37 -8.23
N GLU A 8 5.70 -3.91 -7.04
CA GLU A 8 5.43 -5.32 -6.73
C GLU A 8 3.93 -5.65 -6.82
N ILE A 9 3.07 -4.77 -6.31
CA ILE A 9 1.62 -4.92 -6.42
C ILE A 9 1.18 -4.95 -7.88
N LEU A 10 1.68 -4.01 -8.70
CA LEU A 10 1.39 -3.98 -10.14
C LEU A 10 1.90 -5.23 -10.87
N ASN A 11 3.05 -5.76 -10.46
CA ASN A 11 3.59 -7.01 -11.01
C ASN A 11 2.70 -8.22 -10.67
N ARG A 12 2.25 -8.34 -9.41
CA ARG A 12 1.31 -9.40 -9.01
C ARG A 12 -0.02 -9.30 -9.74
N TYR A 13 -0.50 -8.07 -9.95
CA TYR A 13 -1.71 -7.82 -10.73
C TYR A 13 -1.54 -8.21 -12.21
N ASP A 14 -0.41 -7.91 -12.82
CA ASP A 14 -0.15 -8.26 -14.22
C ASP A 14 -0.13 -9.78 -14.45
N ILE A 15 0.51 -10.52 -13.55
CA ILE A 15 0.68 -11.98 -13.67
C ILE A 15 -0.58 -12.75 -13.27
N LYS A 16 -1.23 -12.36 -12.17
CA LYS A 16 -2.29 -13.16 -11.52
C LYS A 16 -3.60 -12.43 -11.29
N ARG A 17 -3.67 -11.14 -11.63
CA ARG A 17 -4.82 -10.27 -11.29
C ARG A 17 -5.10 -10.14 -9.79
N GLU A 18 -4.12 -10.46 -8.94
CA GLU A 18 -4.18 -10.14 -7.51
C GLU A 18 -4.30 -8.62 -7.34
N SER A 19 -5.32 -8.14 -6.64
CA SER A 19 -5.73 -6.72 -6.69
C SER A 19 -5.97 -6.07 -5.33
N SER A 20 -5.88 -6.81 -4.22
CA SER A 20 -6.13 -6.27 -2.87
C SER A 20 -5.12 -6.83 -1.88
N PHE A 21 -4.47 -5.93 -1.14
CA PHE A 21 -3.35 -6.26 -0.26
C PHE A 21 -3.42 -5.49 1.06
N ILE A 22 -2.84 -6.09 2.10
CA ILE A 22 -2.46 -5.43 3.33
C ILE A 22 -0.96 -5.17 3.29
N ILE A 23 -0.58 -3.95 3.60
CA ILE A 23 0.80 -3.48 3.68
C ILE A 23 1.13 -3.27 5.14
N SER A 24 2.19 -3.91 5.61
CA SER A 24 2.78 -3.65 6.92
C SER A 24 4.07 -2.88 6.74
N ALA A 25 4.22 -1.77 7.46
CA ALA A 25 5.43 -0.97 7.49
C ALA A 25 5.97 -0.89 8.93
N GLU A 26 7.30 -1.00 9.08
CA GLU A 26 7.91 -0.99 10.42
C GLU A 26 8.13 0.43 10.99
N ASN A 27 8.45 1.39 10.12
CA ASN A 27 8.86 2.75 10.50
C ASN A 27 7.93 3.82 9.92
N TYR A 28 6.63 3.69 10.13
CA TYR A 28 5.65 4.72 9.76
C TYR A 28 5.68 5.87 10.77
N ILE A 29 5.77 7.11 10.31
CA ILE A 29 5.81 8.32 11.14
C ILE A 29 4.39 8.79 11.42
N VAL A 30 3.93 8.54 12.65
CA VAL A 30 2.67 9.07 13.17
C VAL A 30 2.91 10.32 14.04
N PRO A 31 1.90 11.19 14.23
CA PRO A 31 2.02 12.34 15.13
C PRO A 31 2.39 11.91 16.56
N ILE A 32 3.18 12.74 17.24
CA ILE A 32 3.60 12.61 18.64
C ILE A 32 4.64 11.51 18.88
N ILE A 33 4.35 10.24 18.56
CA ILE A 33 5.24 9.13 18.92
C ILE A 33 6.36 8.85 17.91
N GLY A 34 6.30 9.44 16.70
CA GLY A 34 7.33 9.26 15.68
C GLY A 34 7.15 7.93 14.93
N GLU A 35 8.25 7.19 14.76
CA GLU A 35 8.27 5.93 14.01
C GLU A 35 7.59 4.80 14.79
N CYS A 36 6.65 4.11 14.15
CA CYS A 36 6.02 2.91 14.69
C CYS A 36 5.57 1.96 13.57
N GLY A 37 5.28 0.71 13.95
CA GLY A 37 4.63 -0.24 13.07
C GLY A 37 3.23 0.25 12.66
N HIS A 38 2.89 0.18 11.38
CA HIS A 38 1.59 0.58 10.87
C HIS A 38 1.14 -0.32 9.72
N ASP A 39 -0.13 -0.73 9.79
CA ASP A 39 -0.79 -1.50 8.74
C ASP A 39 -1.79 -0.61 8.00
N PHE A 40 -1.75 -0.70 6.68
CA PHE A 40 -2.70 -0.04 5.78
C PHE A 40 -2.96 -0.94 4.57
N ASN A 41 -3.80 -0.49 3.64
CA ASN A 41 -4.23 -1.29 2.49
C ASN A 41 -3.72 -0.70 1.18
N ALA A 42 -3.68 -1.55 0.16
CA ALA A 42 -3.45 -1.14 -1.21
C ALA A 42 -4.35 -1.94 -2.14
N VAL A 43 -5.00 -1.26 -3.08
CA VAL A 43 -5.91 -1.86 -4.05
C VAL A 43 -5.54 -1.40 -5.46
N VAL A 44 -5.57 -2.31 -6.43
CA VAL A 44 -5.38 -1.97 -7.84
C VAL A 44 -6.71 -1.51 -8.43
N ILE A 45 -6.74 -0.28 -8.94
CA ILE A 45 -7.92 0.30 -9.59
C ILE A 45 -7.74 0.27 -11.10
N CYS A 46 -8.78 -0.19 -11.81
CA CYS A 46 -8.84 -0.24 -13.27
C CYS A 46 -10.00 0.62 -13.76
N GLU A 47 -9.68 1.85 -14.18
CA GLU A 47 -10.64 2.76 -14.79
C GLU A 47 -10.77 2.51 -16.31
N TYR A 48 -11.90 2.93 -16.89
CA TYR A 48 -12.11 2.84 -18.34
C TYR A 48 -11.02 3.60 -19.11
N ASP A 49 -10.37 2.91 -20.05
CA ASP A 49 -9.31 3.43 -20.93
C ASP A 49 -8.07 3.99 -20.19
N LYS A 50 -7.84 3.57 -18.94
CA LYS A 50 -6.63 3.93 -18.19
C LYS A 50 -5.82 2.70 -17.83
N LYS A 51 -4.51 2.91 -17.66
CA LYS A 51 -3.63 1.90 -17.09
C LYS A 51 -4.04 1.64 -15.64
N PRO A 52 -4.02 0.38 -15.19
CA PRO A 52 -4.20 0.04 -13.78
C PRO A 52 -3.20 0.82 -12.91
N TYR A 53 -3.65 1.29 -11.76
CA TYR A 53 -2.81 1.99 -10.78
C TYR A 53 -3.11 1.50 -9.36
N VAL A 54 -2.17 1.71 -8.45
CA VAL A 54 -2.34 1.36 -7.04
C VAL A 54 -2.94 2.53 -6.29
N GLN A 55 -4.05 2.30 -5.61
CA GLN A 55 -4.59 3.21 -4.61
C GLN A 55 -4.20 2.70 -3.23
N PHE A 56 -3.38 3.46 -2.50
CA PHE A 56 -3.14 3.23 -1.08
C PHE A 56 -4.36 3.69 -0.27
N ILE A 57 -4.72 2.95 0.76
CA ILE A 57 -5.89 3.22 1.60
C ILE A 57 -5.46 3.08 3.05
N ASP A 58 -5.48 4.19 3.79
CA ASP A 58 -5.15 4.24 5.22
C ASP A 58 -6.40 4.65 6.01
N SER A 59 -7.19 3.65 6.40
CA SER A 59 -8.45 3.87 7.12
C SER A 59 -8.25 4.44 8.53
N TRP A 60 -7.07 4.24 9.13
CA TRP A 60 -6.70 4.84 10.41
C TRP A 60 -6.39 6.33 10.25
N LYS A 61 -5.76 6.72 9.14
CA LYS A 61 -5.42 8.12 8.81
C LYS A 61 -6.62 8.89 8.25
N THR A 62 -7.63 9.13 9.09
CA THR A 62 -8.90 9.80 8.70
C THR A 62 -8.74 11.19 8.05
N SER A 63 -7.62 11.88 8.29
CA SER A 63 -7.31 13.16 7.62
C SER A 63 -7.04 13.03 6.12
N ASN A 64 -6.60 11.86 5.65
CA ASN A 64 -6.39 11.54 4.24
C ASN A 64 -6.43 10.02 4.05
N ILE A 65 -7.63 9.48 3.86
CA ILE A 65 -7.86 8.03 3.79
C ILE A 65 -7.31 7.42 2.50
N LEU A 66 -7.24 8.20 1.41
CA LEU A 66 -6.83 7.76 0.08
C LEU A 66 -5.58 8.53 -0.39
N PRO A 67 -4.45 8.40 0.33
CA PRO A 67 -3.27 9.18 0.01
C PRO A 67 -2.70 8.78 -1.35
N SER A 68 -2.20 9.77 -2.09
CA SER A 68 -1.31 9.51 -3.22
C SER A 68 0.02 8.91 -2.76
N LEU A 69 0.77 8.31 -3.69
CA LEU A 69 2.12 7.81 -3.41
C LEU A 69 3.03 8.91 -2.81
N GLN A 70 2.92 10.15 -3.29
CA GLN A 70 3.73 11.25 -2.78
C GLN A 70 3.34 11.66 -1.35
N GLU A 71 2.07 11.55 -0.99
CA GLU A 71 1.60 11.89 0.35
C GLU A 71 1.97 10.81 1.35
N ILE A 72 1.74 9.53 1.02
CA ILE A 72 2.05 8.43 1.93
C ILE A 72 3.57 8.33 2.19
N LYS A 73 4.40 8.66 1.19
CA LYS A 73 5.87 8.76 1.34
C LYS A 73 6.32 9.70 2.44
N LYS A 74 5.57 10.76 2.73
CA LYS A 74 5.94 11.73 3.78
C LYS A 74 5.93 11.11 5.18
N HIS A 75 5.30 9.95 5.32
CA HIS A 75 5.26 9.17 6.56
C HIS A 75 6.43 8.19 6.71
N PHE A 76 7.42 8.20 5.82
CA PHE A 76 8.55 7.28 5.91
C PHE A 76 9.88 8.00 5.74
N SER A 77 10.85 7.62 6.57
CA SER A 77 12.26 7.89 6.37
C SER A 77 12.86 6.87 5.38
N SER A 78 14.15 6.98 5.05
CA SER A 78 14.81 6.05 4.12
C SER A 78 14.95 4.61 4.61
N SER A 79 14.65 4.34 5.89
CA SER A 79 14.83 3.05 6.58
C SER A 79 13.53 2.24 6.73
N GLY A 80 12.51 2.47 5.89
CA GLY A 80 11.27 1.71 5.96
C GLY A 80 11.39 0.30 5.37
N GLU A 81 11.18 -0.73 6.19
CA GLU A 81 10.85 -2.08 5.73
C GLU A 81 9.34 -2.21 5.50
N PHE A 82 8.98 -2.95 4.45
CA PHE A 82 7.59 -3.13 4.02
C PHE A 82 7.32 -4.59 3.67
N TYR A 83 6.15 -5.08 4.07
CA TYR A 83 5.67 -6.43 3.77
C TYR A 83 4.29 -6.36 3.11
N VAL A 84 4.08 -7.18 2.07
CA VAL A 84 2.83 -7.24 1.32
C VAL A 84 2.20 -8.63 1.51
N ARG A 85 0.98 -8.67 2.05
CA ARG A 85 0.20 -9.91 2.19
C ARG A 85 -1.20 -9.75 1.63
N ALA A 86 -1.79 -10.83 1.15
CA ALA A 86 -3.18 -10.88 0.71
C ALA A 86 -3.80 -12.18 1.23
N TYR A 87 -5.11 -12.15 1.42
CA TYR A 87 -5.89 -13.36 1.60
C TYR A 87 -6.23 -13.93 0.22
N ASP A 88 -6.04 -15.24 0.07
CA ASP A 88 -6.39 -15.98 -1.15
C ASP A 88 -7.36 -17.09 -0.75
N GLU A 89 -8.58 -17.04 -1.28
CA GLU A 89 -9.53 -18.14 -1.14
C GLU A 89 -9.07 -19.27 -2.05
N LYS A 90 -8.37 -20.25 -1.47
CA LYS A 90 -8.11 -21.50 -2.20
C LYS A 90 -9.46 -22.07 -2.65
N HIS A 91 -9.71 -22.04 -3.94
CA HIS A 91 -10.77 -22.83 -4.55
C HIS A 91 -10.28 -24.29 -4.58
N ASP A 92 -10.71 -25.07 -3.59
CA ASP A 92 -10.73 -26.53 -3.67
C ASP A 92 -11.81 -27.00 -4.66
#